data_AF-A0A7H8S361-F1
#
_entry.id   AF-A0A7H8S361-F1
#
_cell.length_a   1.000
_cell.length_b   1.000
_cell.length_c   1.000
_cell.angle_alpha   90.00
_cell.angle_beta   90.00
_cell.angle_gamma   90.00
#
_symmetry.space_group_name_H-M   'P 1'
#
loop_
_entity.id
_entity.type
_entity.pdbx_description
1 polymer ?
#
loop_
_entity_poly.entity_id
_entity_poly.type
_entity_poly.pdbx_seq_one_letter_code
_entity_poly.pdbx_strand_id
1 'polypeptide(L)' 'MTIEMENFLYELNKYAGQVHTLKDAYEALSPDEQEKAASLAPSNYPMPFEQYKAIFEWLEQMQTELGITDGQ' A
#
# COMPACT_ATOMS: atom_id res chain seq x y z
N MET A 1 -19.27 -12.88 -6.04
CA MET A 1 -18.08 -12.90 -5.15
C MET A 1 -18.48 -13.65 -3.88
N THR A 2 -17.54 -14.30 -3.17
CA THR A 2 -17.87 -14.85 -1.83
C THR A 2 -17.68 -13.76 -0.77
N ILE A 3 -18.33 -13.91 0.38
CA ILE A 3 -18.24 -12.95 1.50
C ILE A 3 -16.79 -12.81 1.97
N GLU A 4 -16.03 -13.90 1.96
CA GLU A 4 -14.62 -13.91 2.35
C GLU A 4 -13.76 -13.07 1.39
N MET A 5 -14.04 -13.14 0.09
CA MET A 5 -13.31 -12.37 -0.92
C MET A 5 -13.67 -10.88 -0.85
N GLU A 6 -14.92 -10.54 -0.59
CA GLU A 6 -15.37 -9.16 -0.36
C GLU A 6 -14.70 -8.56 0.89
N ASN A 7 -14.67 -9.32 1.99
CA ASN A 7 -13.98 -8.90 3.21
C ASN A 7 -12.48 -8.72 3.00
N PHE A 8 -11.85 -9.62 2.25
CA PHE A 8 -10.44 -9.50 1.92
C PHE A 8 -10.15 -8.24 1.09
N LEU A 9 -10.95 -7.99 0.04
CA LEU A 9 -10.79 -6.79 -0.78
C LEU A 9 -11.01 -5.50 0.02
N TYR A 10 -11.97 -5.50 0.95
CA TYR A 10 -12.21 -4.39 1.86
C TYR A 10 -10.98 -4.10 2.74
N GLU A 11 -10.41 -5.12 3.39
CA GLU A 11 -9.21 -4.93 4.22
C GLU A 11 -7.98 -4.59 3.36
N LEU A 12 -7.88 -5.11 2.13
CA LEU A 12 -6.81 -4.74 1.19
C LEU A 12 -6.88 -3.26 0.80
N ASN A 13 -8.07 -2.75 0.49
CA ASN A 13 -8.28 -1.33 0.18
C ASN A 13 -7.92 -0.43 1.39
N LYS A 14 -8.38 -0.81 2.58
CA LYS A 14 -8.02 -0.12 3.82
C LYS A 14 -6.52 -0.13 4.08
N TYR A 15 -5.85 -1.26 3.84
CA TYR A 15 -4.40 -1.37 3.95
C TYR A 15 -3.68 -0.49 2.92
N ALA A 16 -4.17 -0.42 1.68
CA ALA A 16 -3.64 0.49 0.66
C ALA A 16 -3.65 1.95 1.15
N GLY A 17 -4.74 2.40 1.79
CA GLY A 17 -4.82 3.72 2.40
C GLY A 17 -3.81 3.96 3.54
N GLN A 18 -3.53 2.93 4.36
CA GLN A 18 -2.51 3.01 5.40
C GLN A 18 -1.10 3.11 4.80
N VAL A 19 -0.81 2.33 3.77
CA VAL A 19 0.48 2.35 3.07
C VAL A 19 0.70 3.68 2.35
N HIS A 20 -0.33 4.24 1.72
CA HIS A 20 -0.28 5.61 1.16
C HIS A 20 0.05 6.63 2.25
N THR A 21 -0.63 6.57 3.41
CA THR A 21 -0.34 7.46 4.55
C THR A 21 1.10 7.34 5.03
N LEU A 22 1.64 6.11 5.11
CA LEU A 22 3.02 5.87 5.54
C LEU A 22 4.03 6.38 4.50
N LYS A 23 3.77 6.20 3.21
CA LYS A 23 4.57 6.77 2.11
C LYS A 23 4.64 8.29 2.27
N ASP A 24 3.51 8.96 2.42
CA ASP A 24 3.48 10.42 2.53
C ASP A 24 4.21 10.92 3.78
N ALA A 25 4.05 10.22 4.90
CA ALA A 25 4.78 10.53 6.12
C ALA A 25 6.30 10.36 5.96
N TYR A 26 6.74 9.33 5.24
CA TYR A 26 8.14 9.10 4.93
C TYR A 26 8.71 10.16 3.97
N GLU A 27 7.95 10.54 2.93
CA GLU A 27 8.35 11.57 1.97
C GLU A 27 8.43 12.96 2.61
N ALA A 28 7.66 13.22 3.67
CA ALA A 28 7.72 14.46 4.43
C ALA A 28 8.95 14.58 5.35
N LEU A 29 9.69 13.48 5.58
CA LEU A 29 10.93 13.50 6.35
C LEU A 29 12.05 14.21 5.58
N SER A 30 12.98 14.83 6.31
CA SER A 30 14.23 15.32 5.73
C SER A 30 15.10 14.15 5.20
N PRO A 31 16.05 14.41 4.30
CA PRO A 31 16.93 13.35 3.76
C PRO A 31 17.65 12.53 4.85
N ASP A 32 18.16 13.19 5.90
CA ASP A 32 18.85 12.53 7.02
C ASP A 32 17.91 11.62 7.83
N GLU A 33 16.65 12.06 8.01
CA GLU A 33 15.62 11.27 8.69
C GLU A 33 15.16 10.08 7.86
N GLN A 34 15.05 10.25 6.54
CA GLN A 34 14.77 9.15 5.61
C GLN A 34 15.88 8.10 5.65
N GLU A 35 17.14 8.52 5.57
CA GLU A 35 18.30 7.61 5.66
C GLU A 35 18.30 6.87 6.99
N LYS A 36 18.07 7.58 8.10
CA LYS A 36 17.97 6.96 9.42
C LYS A 36 16.81 5.95 9.49
N ALA A 37 15.63 6.29 9.00
CA ALA A 37 14.48 5.39 8.98
C ALA A 37 14.75 4.14 8.12
N ALA A 38 15.35 4.31 6.94
CA ALA A 38 15.74 3.23 6.05
C ALA A 38 16.82 2.33 6.70
N SER A 39 17.80 2.91 7.40
CA SER A 39 18.88 2.15 8.06
C SER A 39 18.38 1.24 9.18
N LEU A 40 17.22 1.55 9.77
CA LEU A 40 16.58 0.79 10.83
C LEU A 40 15.55 -0.22 10.30
N ALA A 41 15.22 -0.16 9.01
CA ALA A 41 14.31 -1.11 8.38
C ALA A 41 14.97 -2.50 8.29
N PRO A 42 14.19 -3.59 8.38
CA PRO A 42 14.71 -4.92 8.09
C PRO A 42 15.26 -4.99 6.66
N SER A 43 16.39 -5.68 6.45
CA SER A 43 17.16 -5.65 5.19
C SER A 43 16.40 -6.09 3.93
N ASN A 44 15.29 -6.80 4.09
CA ASN A 44 14.43 -7.29 3.00
C ASN A 44 13.04 -6.62 3.01
N TYR A 45 12.88 -5.55 3.79
CA TYR A 45 11.60 -4.85 3.88
C TYR A 45 11.57 -3.71 2.85
N PRO A 46 10.60 -3.71 1.92
CA PRO A 46 10.49 -2.67 0.90
C PRO A 46 10.32 -1.29 1.55
N MET A 47 10.88 -0.26 0.93
CA MET A 47 10.68 1.12 1.38
C MET A 47 9.21 1.54 1.20
N PRO A 48 8.72 2.55 1.94
CA PRO A 48 7.30 2.96 1.89
C PRO A 48 6.76 3.22 0.48
N PHE A 49 7.59 3.78 -0.42
CA PHE A 49 7.22 3.97 -1.83
C PHE A 49 7.04 2.64 -2.59
N GLU A 50 7.94 1.68 -2.37
CA GLU A 50 7.87 0.35 -3.00
C GLU A 50 6.65 -0.44 -2.50
N GLN A 51 6.36 -0.34 -1.20
CA GLN A 51 5.16 -0.90 -0.60
C GLN A 51 3.89 -0.30 -1.22
N TYR A 52 3.83 1.03 -1.31
CA TYR A 52 2.69 1.73 -1.90
C TYR A 52 2.39 1.22 -3.30
N LYS A 53 3.41 1.18 -4.16
CA LYS A 53 3.27 0.70 -5.53
C LYS A 53 2.74 -0.73 -5.58
N ALA A 54 3.35 -1.64 -4.83
CA ALA A 54 2.99 -3.06 -4.87
C ALA A 54 1.55 -3.31 -4.36
N ILE A 55 1.12 -2.59 -3.32
CA ILE A 55 -0.21 -2.77 -2.74
C ILE A 55 -1.30 -2.15 -3.61
N PHE A 56 -1.06 -0.98 -4.22
CA PHE A 56 -2.01 -0.40 -5.16
C PHE A 56 -2.14 -1.24 -6.43
N GLU A 57 -1.03 -1.75 -6.98
CA GLU A 57 -1.06 -2.65 -8.13
C GLU A 57 -1.85 -3.93 -7.83
N TRP A 58 -1.70 -4.50 -6.63
CA TRP A 58 -2.50 -5.66 -6.22
C TRP A 58 -3.99 -5.33 -6.09
N LEU A 59 -4.32 -4.20 -5.47
CA LEU A 59 -5.70 -3.73 -5.34
C LEU A 59 -6.36 -3.53 -6.71
N GLU A 60 -5.68 -2.84 -7.64
CA GLU A 60 -6.17 -2.58 -9.00
C GLU A 60 -6.41 -3.88 -9.78
N GLN A 61 -5.49 -4.85 -9.68
CA GLN A 61 -5.66 -6.16 -10.32
C GLN A 61 -6.89 -6.89 -9.75
N MET A 62 -7.06 -6.89 -8.42
CA MET A 62 -8.23 -7.52 -7.81
C MET A 62 -9.53 -6.83 -8.21
N GLN A 63 -9.58 -5.51 -8.19
CA GLN A 63 -10.76 -4.75 -8.61
C GLN A 63 -11.11 -5.03 -10.08
N THR A 64 -10.11 -5.07 -10.96
CA THR A 64 -10.28 -5.37 -12.39
C THR A 64 -10.83 -6.78 -12.61
N GLU A 65 -10.21 -7.80 -12.03
CA GLU A 65 -10.63 -9.21 -12.17
C GLU A 65 -12.02 -9.47 -11.60
N LEU A 66 -12.39 -8.72 -10.56
CA LEU A 66 -13.69 -8.84 -9.92
C LEU A 66 -14.79 -7.98 -10.57
N GLY A 67 -14.45 -7.22 -11.63
CA GLY A 67 -15.38 -6.34 -12.33
C GLY A 67 -15.85 -5.15 -11.48
N ILE A 68 -15.05 -4.77 -10.47
CA ILE A 68 -15.27 -3.58 -9.64
C ILE A 68 -14.55 -2.43 -10.33
N THR A 69 -15.24 -1.80 -11.29
CA THR A 69 -14.87 -0.45 -11.72
C THR A 69 -15.38 0.50 -10.65
N ASP A 70 -14.48 1.10 -9.87
CA ASP A 70 -14.82 2.29 -9.09
C ASP A 70 -15.30 3.36 -10.09
N GLY A 71 -16.62 3.53 -10.12
CA GLY A 71 -17.23 4.69 -10.77
C GLY A 71 -17.04 5.89 -9.86
N GLN A 72 -16.24 6.85 -10.36
CA GLN A 72 -16.03 8.23 -9.88
C GLN A 72 -14.89 8.48 -8.89
#